data_AF-A0A850SKB0-F1
#
_entry.id   AF-A0A850SKB0-F1
#
_cell.length_a   1.000
_cell.length_b   1.000
_cell.length_c   1.000
_cell.angle_alpha   90.00
_cell.angle_beta   90.00
_cell.angle_gamma   90.00
#
_symmetry.space_group_name_H-M   'P 1'
#
loop_
_entity.id
_entity.type
_entity.pdbx_description
1 polymer ?
#
loop_
_entity_poly.entity_id
_entity_poly.type
_entity_poly.pdbx_seq_one_letter_code
_entity_poly.pdbx_strand_id
1 'polypeptide(L)'
;MVRITVSPDAARYLIRKMKRPNVIVYRDIFRAKRGSVFILRVRAADGREPGGQFEASDHAGVTVWVESEFLRRLAPGEGISIGLDRGLIKSLKVEMASERISALA
;
A
#
# COMPACT_ATOMS: atom_id res chain seq x y z
N MET A 1 -6.45 6.59 -14.01
CA MET A 1 -6.67 6.66 -12.55
C MET A 1 -5.96 5.47 -11.93
N VAL A 2 -5.07 5.67 -10.95
CA VAL A 2 -4.37 4.55 -10.29
C VAL A 2 -5.35 3.82 -9.39
N ARG A 3 -5.38 2.48 -9.47
CA ARG A 3 -6.25 1.68 -8.60
C ARG A 3 -5.54 1.37 -7.29
N ILE A 4 -6.11 1.81 -6.18
CA ILE A 4 -5.65 1.44 -4.83
C ILE A 4 -6.73 0.55 -4.21
N THR A 5 -6.34 -0.59 -3.65
CA THR A 5 -7.27 -1.49 -2.95
C THR A 5 -6.71 -1.91 -1.62
N VAL A 6 -7.55 -1.91 -0.58
CA VAL A 6 -7.26 -2.51 0.72
C VAL A 6 -8.12 -3.76 0.87
N SER A 7 -7.51 -4.89 1.15
CA SER A 7 -8.27 -6.13 1.35
C SER A 7 -9.19 -6.03 2.58
N PRO A 8 -10.39 -6.64 2.56
CA PRO A 8 -11.33 -6.54 3.68
C PRO A 8 -10.79 -7.06 5.02
N ASP A 9 -9.85 -8.01 4.99
CA ASP A 9 -9.19 -8.50 6.19
C ASP A 9 -8.09 -7.56 6.71
N ALA A 10 -7.34 -6.89 5.84
CA ALA A 10 -6.41 -5.83 6.24
C ALA A 10 -7.15 -4.65 6.86
N ALA A 11 -8.24 -4.18 6.23
CA ALA A 11 -9.07 -3.10 6.76
C ALA A 11 -9.63 -3.44 8.15
N ARG A 12 -10.24 -4.62 8.30
CA ARG A 12 -10.76 -5.10 9.60
C ARG A 12 -9.66 -5.25 10.65
N TYR A 13 -8.48 -5.71 10.27
CA TYR A 13 -7.34 -5.83 11.17
C TYR A 13 -6.89 -4.47 11.70
N LEU A 14 -6.82 -3.45 10.84
CA LEU A 14 -6.40 -2.10 11.21
C LEU A 14 -7.42 -1.38 12.08
N ILE A 15 -8.70 -1.41 11.69
CA ILE A 15 -9.80 -0.76 12.43
C ILE A 15 -9.94 -1.34 13.85
N ARG A 16 -9.67 -2.64 14.03
CA ARG A 16 -9.69 -3.26 15.37
C ARG A 16 -8.53 -2.83 16.27
N LYS A 17 -7.43 -2.35 15.69
CA LYS A 17 -6.19 -2.04 16.41
C LYS A 17 -5.91 -0.55 16.57
N MET A 18 -6.58 0.30 15.79
CA MET A 18 -6.26 1.72 15.64
C MET A 18 -7.54 2.55 15.68
N LYS A 19 -7.45 3.76 16.24
CA LYS A 19 -8.59 4.69 16.29
C LYS A 19 -8.77 5.45 14.97
N ARG A 20 -7.66 5.83 14.33
CA ARG A 20 -7.57 6.55 13.06
C ARG A 20 -6.59 5.80 12.15
N PRO A 21 -7.00 4.67 11.55
CA PRO A 21 -6.10 3.81 10.81
C PRO A 21 -5.62 4.48 9.52
N ASN A 22 -4.32 4.75 9.47
CA ASN A 22 -3.61 5.16 8.26
C ASN A 22 -2.70 4.03 7.78
N VAL A 23 -2.61 3.87 6.47
CA VAL A 23 -1.61 3.02 5.80
C VAL A 23 -0.75 3.89 4.94
N ILE A 24 0.58 3.75 5.06
CA ILE A 24 1.54 4.56 4.30
C ILE A 24 2.36 3.63 3.41
N VAL A 25 2.26 3.85 2.10
CA VAL A 25 2.98 3.14 1.04
C VAL A 25 4.04 4.06 0.45
N TYR A 26 5.30 3.61 0.45
CA TYR A 26 6.44 4.41 0.01
C TYR A 26 7.54 3.52 -0.55
N ARG A 27 8.40 4.09 -1.38
CA ARG A 27 9.62 3.41 -1.84
C ARG A 27 10.71 3.56 -0.78
N ASP A 28 11.38 2.47 -0.49
CA ASP A 28 12.58 2.44 0.35
C ASP A 28 13.77 1.91 -0.46
N ILE A 29 14.98 2.20 -0.02
CA ILE A 29 16.21 1.75 -0.69
C ILE A 29 16.74 0.54 0.05
N PHE A 30 16.67 -0.63 -0.59
CA PHE A 30 17.38 -1.80 -0.12
C PHE A 30 18.82 -1.78 -0.66
N ARG A 31 19.80 -1.73 0.26
CA ARG A 31 21.22 -1.79 -0.08
C ARG A 31 21.71 -3.23 0.02
N ALA A 32 22.06 -3.81 -1.12
CA ALA A 32 22.72 -5.10 -1.23
C ALA A 32 24.23 -4.91 -1.44
N LYS A 33 25.03 -5.96 -1.24
CA LYS A 33 26.49 -5.94 -1.47
C LYS A 33 26.90 -5.50 -2.89
N ARG A 34 26.01 -5.63 -3.88
CA ARG A 34 26.26 -5.33 -5.30
C ARG A 34 25.47 -4.14 -5.85
N GLY A 35 24.85 -3.33 -4.99
CA GLY A 35 24.09 -2.15 -5.42
C GLY A 35 22.85 -1.88 -4.58
N SER A 36 22.08 -0.88 -4.98
CA SER A 36 20.83 -0.50 -4.32
C SER A 36 19.63 -0.69 -5.24
N VAL A 37 18.54 -1.23 -4.70
CA VAL A 37 17.25 -1.35 -5.41
C VAL A 37 16.15 -0.65 -4.63
N PHE A 38 15.20 -0.04 -5.36
CA PHE A 38 13.99 0.47 -4.74
C PHE A 38 13.06 -0.70 -4.44
N ILE A 39 12.55 -0.74 -3.22
CA ILE A 39 11.53 -1.70 -2.78
C ILE A 39 10.30 -0.94 -2.31
N LEU A 40 9.12 -1.49 -2.58
CA LEU A 40 7.89 -0.94 -2.06
C LEU A 40 7.69 -1.40 -0.61
N ARG A 41 7.43 -0.46 0.29
CA ARG A 41 7.14 -0.74 1.69
C ARG A 41 5.77 -0.23 2.08
N VAL A 42 5.21 -0.88 3.07
CA VAL A 42 3.95 -0.50 3.70
C VAL A 42 4.12 -0.46 5.20
N ARG A 43 3.50 0.54 5.84
CA ARG A 43 3.41 0.63 7.29
C ARG A 43 2.02 1.10 7.71
N ALA A 44 1.54 0.61 8.84
CA ALA A 44 0.36 1.15 9.49
C ALA A 44 0.76 2.26 10.46
N ALA A 45 -0.08 3.29 10.61
CA ALA A 45 0.10 4.35 11.58
C ALA A 45 -1.26 4.82 12.11
N ASP A 46 -1.37 5.09 13.41
CA ASP A 46 -2.62 5.59 14.01
C ASP A 46 -2.59 7.11 14.09
N GLY A 47 -3.48 7.78 13.35
CA GLY A 47 -3.66 9.24 13.31
C GLY A 47 -2.52 10.04 12.69
N ARG A 48 -1.42 9.38 12.30
CA ARG A 48 -0.25 10.05 11.72
C ARG A 48 -0.39 10.19 10.21
N GLU A 49 -0.33 11.42 9.75
CA GLU A 49 -0.34 11.78 8.34
C GLU A 49 1.11 12.02 7.88
N PRO A 50 1.54 11.49 6.72
CA PRO A 50 2.82 11.83 6.13
C PRO A 50 2.79 13.26 5.54
N GLY A 51 3.97 13.84 5.28
CA GLY A 51 4.09 15.19 4.70
C GLY A 51 3.65 15.28 3.23
N GLY A 52 3.79 16.47 2.63
CA GLY A 52 3.23 16.82 1.30
C GLY A 52 3.78 16.07 0.08
N GLN A 53 4.52 14.98 0.25
CA GLN A 53 4.99 14.09 -0.83
C GLN A 53 4.10 12.85 -0.99
N PHE A 54 2.92 12.86 -0.38
CA PHE A 54 1.99 11.73 -0.35
C PHE A 54 0.60 12.18 -0.77
N GLU A 55 -0.11 11.30 -1.47
CA GLU A 55 -1.51 11.46 -1.83
C GLU A 55 -2.36 10.50 -1.01
N ALA A 56 -3.47 11.01 -0.48
CA ALA A 56 -4.40 10.27 0.35
C ALA A 56 -5.59 9.74 -0.47
N SER A 57 -6.06 8.55 -0.11
CA SER A 57 -7.32 7.99 -0.57
C SER A 57 -7.96 7.15 0.53
N ASP A 58 -9.27 7.25 0.71
CA ASP A 58 -9.97 6.50 1.75
C ASP A 58 -10.53 5.18 1.21
N HIS A 59 -10.31 4.10 1.97
CA HIS A 59 -10.69 2.73 1.60
C HIS A 59 -11.27 2.01 2.82
N ALA A 60 -12.59 1.79 2.83
CA ALA A 60 -13.29 1.03 3.86
C ALA A 60 -12.93 1.45 5.31
N GLY A 61 -12.85 2.76 5.57
CA GLY A 61 -12.53 3.31 6.89
C GLY A 61 -11.03 3.34 7.24
N VAL A 62 -10.15 3.10 6.26
CA VAL A 62 -8.70 3.24 6.36
C VAL A 62 -8.21 4.26 5.35
N THR A 63 -7.47 5.27 5.80
CA THR A 63 -6.85 6.24 4.89
C THR A 63 -5.52 5.69 4.39
N VAL A 64 -5.39 5.56 3.07
CA VAL A 64 -4.16 5.10 2.40
C VAL A 64 -3.42 6.29 1.83
N TRP A 65 -2.18 6.44 2.26
CA TRP A 65 -1.24 7.45 1.79
C TRP A 65 -0.20 6.78 0.90
N VAL A 66 -0.05 7.26 -0.33
CA VAL A 66 0.95 6.73 -1.27
C VAL A 66 1.88 7.85 -1.71
N GLU A 67 3.18 7.58 -1.75
CA GLU A 67 4.18 8.51 -2.28
C GLU A 67 3.80 8.99 -3.70
N SER A 68 3.66 10.31 -3.89
CA SER A 68 3.20 10.91 -5.15
C SER A 68 4.09 10.53 -6.34
N GLU A 69 5.41 10.55 -6.13
CA GLU A 69 6.39 10.20 -7.16
C GLU A 69 6.34 8.72 -7.56
N PHE A 70 5.87 7.86 -6.66
CA PHE A 70 5.60 6.47 -7.01
C PHE A 70 4.32 6.36 -7.83
N LEU A 71 3.22 7.01 -7.41
CA LEU A 71 1.96 7.02 -8.17
C LEU A 71 2.14 7.51 -9.60
N ARG A 72 2.94 8.56 -9.81
CA ARG A 72 3.25 9.14 -11.13
C ARG A 72 4.00 8.20 -12.07
N ARG A 73 4.67 7.17 -11.52
CA ARG A 73 5.45 6.20 -12.30
C ARG A 73 4.66 4.95 -12.66
N LEU A 74 3.45 4.78 -12.13
CA LEU A 74 2.59 3.66 -12.46
C LEU A 74 2.07 3.81 -13.88
N ALA A 75 2.15 2.73 -14.65
CA ALA A 75 1.56 2.68 -15.98
C ALA A 75 0.03 2.68 -15.90
N PRO A 76 -0.67 3.09 -16.97
CA PRO A 76 -2.12 2.93 -17.05
C PRO A 76 -2.53 1.47 -16.79
N GLY A 77 -3.51 1.25 -15.92
CA GLY A 77 -3.96 -0.10 -15.52
C GLY A 77 -3.14 -0.74 -14.38
N GLU A 78 -2.07 -0.10 -13.93
CA GLU A 78 -1.37 -0.49 -12.71
C GLU A 78 -2.02 0.12 -11.46
N GLY A 79 -1.83 -0.59 -10.36
CA GLY A 79 -2.38 -0.25 -9.07
C GLY A 79 -1.59 -0.88 -7.94
N ILE A 80 -2.10 -0.67 -6.73
CA ILE A 80 -1.50 -1.16 -5.49
C ILE A 80 -2.57 -1.90 -4.71
N SER A 81 -2.23 -3.11 -4.26
CA SER A 81 -3.05 -3.88 -3.33
C SER A 81 -2.36 -3.96 -1.97
N ILE A 82 -3.10 -3.58 -0.93
CA ILE A 82 -2.67 -3.70 0.46
C ILE A 82 -3.41 -4.89 1.07
N GLY A 83 -2.64 -5.88 1.50
CA GLY A 83 -3.14 -7.11 2.10
C GLY A 83 -2.66 -7.31 3.53
N LEU A 84 -3.22 -8.34 4.17
CA LEU A 84 -2.74 -8.85 5.45
C LEU A 84 -1.98 -10.16 5.21
N ASP A 85 -0.71 -10.19 5.54
CA ASP A 85 0.03 -11.45 5.69
C ASP A 85 -0.31 -12.06 7.06
N ARG A 86 -0.69 -13.35 7.02
CA ARG A 86 -1.12 -14.14 8.18
C ARG A 86 -0.10 -15.21 8.56
N GLY A 87 1.17 -15.00 8.25
CA GLY A 87 2.27 -15.78 8.82
C GLY A 87 2.30 -15.73 10.36
N LEU A 88 3.39 -16.22 10.95
CA LEU A 88 3.56 -16.30 12.42
C LEU A 88 3.24 -14.99 13.15
N ILE A 89 3.52 -13.85 12.50
CA ILE A 89 3.14 -12.53 12.97
C ILE A 89 2.32 -11.85 11.87
N LYS A 90 1.12 -11.39 12.23
CA LYS A 90 0.26 -10.62 11.31
C LYS A 90 0.94 -9.31 10.92
N SER A 91 1.15 -9.13 9.62
CA SER A 91 1.78 -7.93 9.07
C SER A 91 1.05 -7.44 7.82
N LEU A 92 1.21 -6.16 7.49
CA LEU A 92 0.71 -5.65 6.22
C LEU A 92 1.67 -6.04 5.10
N LYS A 93 1.09 -6.37 3.94
CA LYS A 93 1.83 -6.55 2.70
C LYS A 93 1.32 -5.59 1.64
N VAL A 94 2.19 -5.22 0.71
CA VAL A 94 1.86 -4.38 -0.43
C VAL A 94 2.34 -5.05 -1.70
N GLU A 95 1.46 -5.13 -2.68
CA GLU A 95 1.70 -5.79 -3.96
C GLU A 95 1.29 -4.86 -5.09
N MET A 96 2.03 -4.92 -6.20
CA MET A 96 1.62 -4.28 -7.44
C MET A 96 0.42 -5.03 -8.00
N ALA A 97 -0.71 -4.34 -8.17
CA ALA A 97 -1.86 -4.87 -8.88
C ALA A 97 -1.72 -4.49 -10.35
N SER A 98 -1.36 -5.44 -11.20
CA SER A 98 -1.55 -5.28 -12.65
C SER A 98 -2.96 -5.75 -13.01
N GLU A 99 -3.66 -5.07 -13.92
CA GLU A 99 -4.80 -5.65 -14.62
C GLU A 99 -4.35 -6.92 -15.36
N ARG A 100 -4.41 -8.08 -14.69
CA ARG A 100 -4.69 -9.31 -15.40
C ARG A 100 -6.14 -9.18 -15.84
N ILE A 101 -6.32 -8.77 -17.10
CA ILE A 101 -7.55 -9.03 -17.83
C ILE A 101 -7.72 -10.55 -17.75
N SER A 102 -8.50 -11.01 -16.78
CA SER A 102 -9.14 -12.32 -16.86
C SER A 102 -10.16 -12.18 -17.99
N ALA A 103 -9.68 -12.28 -19.23
CA ALA A 103 -10.53 -12.57 -20.36
C ALA A 103 -11.05 -13.99 -20.14
N LEU A 104 -12.12 -14.09 -19.37
CA LEU A 104 -13.06 -15.18 -19.54
C LEU A 104 -13.96 -14.75 -20.71
N ALA A 105 -13.62 -15.26 -21.88
CA ALA A 105 -14.56 -15.52 -22.96
C ALA A 105 -14.36 -16.99 -23.37
#